data_AF-A0A956VVL3-F1
#
_entry.id   AF-A0A956VVL3-F1
#
_cell.length_a   1.000
_cell.length_b   1.000
_cell.length_c   1.000
_cell.angle_alpha   90.00
_cell.angle_beta   90.00
_cell.angle_gamma   90.00
#
_symmetry.space_group_name_H-M   'P 1'
#
loop_
_entity.id
_entity.type
_entity.pdbx_description
1 polymer ?
#
loop_
_entity_poly.entity_id
_entity_poly.type
_entity_poly.pdbx_seq_one_letter_code
_entity_poly.pdbx_strand_id
1 'polypeptide(L)'
;FLDRRGPAVHHVAFEVSDFDAAKRACEYYELPTFDEHDDSTDGARWRDAFIHPKFTGGLLTQIFWEERPGVWERSDKVRPEGYAG
;
A
#
# COMPACT_ATOMS: atom_id res chain seq x y z
N PHE A 1 -8.74 6.54 -17.90
CA PHE A 1 -8.95 5.09 -17.64
C PHE A 1 -10.22 4.83 -16.81
N LEU A 2 -10.72 5.81 -16.05
CA LEU A 2 -11.95 5.74 -15.26
C LEU A 2 -13.13 6.48 -15.92
N ASP A 3 -13.61 6.05 -17.09
CA ASP A 3 -14.87 6.63 -17.61
C ASP A 3 -15.79 5.64 -18.34
N ARG A 4 -15.54 4.33 -18.21
CA ARG A 4 -16.36 3.32 -18.93
C ARG A 4 -16.73 2.06 -18.16
N ARG A 5 -16.36 1.93 -16.89
CA ARG A 5 -16.78 0.82 -16.02
C ARG A 5 -17.03 1.41 -14.64
N GLY A 6 -18.11 0.99 -13.97
CA GLY A 6 -18.47 1.44 -12.61
C GLY A 6 -17.36 1.17 -11.57
N PRO A 7 -17.64 1.33 -10.26
CA PRO A 7 -16.63 1.13 -9.22
C PRO A 7 -15.90 -0.21 -9.41
N ALA A 8 -14.60 -0.13 -9.65
CA ALA A 8 -13.72 -1.28 -9.87
C ALA A 8 -12.68 -1.30 -8.75
N VAL A 9 -12.25 -2.50 -8.35
CA VAL A 9 -11.14 -2.66 -7.42
C VAL A 9 -9.93 -1.93 -7.99
N HIS A 10 -9.44 -0.93 -7.25
CA HIS A 10 -8.34 -0.08 -7.69
C HIS A 10 -6.98 -0.71 -7.34
N HIS A 11 -6.85 -1.26 -6.14
CA HIS A 11 -5.73 -2.07 -5.67
C HIS A 11 -6.16 -2.91 -4.46
N VAL A 12 -5.28 -3.82 -4.02
CA VAL A 12 -5.41 -4.54 -2.75
C VAL A 12 -4.17 -4.26 -1.90
N ALA A 13 -4.39 -3.91 -0.63
CA ALA A 13 -3.33 -3.70 0.34
C ALA A 13 -3.23 -4.92 1.27
N PHE A 14 -2.00 -5.39 1.51
CA PHE A 14 -1.69 -6.46 2.44
C PHE A 14 -0.86 -5.92 3.59
N GLU A 15 -1.35 -6.09 4.82
CA GLU A 15 -0.55 -5.83 6.01
C GLU A 15 0.53 -6.92 6.12
N VAL A 16 1.77 -6.51 6.35
CA VAL A 16 2.91 -7.41 6.61
C VAL A 16 3.40 -7.18 8.03
N SER A 17 3.89 -8.24 8.68
CA SER A 17 4.41 -8.14 10.05
C SER A 17 5.81 -7.51 10.14
N ASP A 18 6.57 -7.55 9.04
CA ASP A 18 7.93 -7.00 8.91
C ASP A 18 8.10 -6.47 7.48
N PHE A 19 8.24 -5.16 7.36
CA PHE A 19 8.32 -4.47 6.08
C PHE A 19 9.61 -4.81 5.31
N ASP A 20 10.75 -4.86 6.00
CA ASP A 20 12.04 -5.12 5.37
C ASP A 20 12.11 -6.57 4.89
N ALA A 21 11.51 -7.51 5.64
CA ALA A 21 11.39 -8.90 5.20
C ALA A 21 10.50 -9.04 3.97
N ALA A 22 9.36 -8.34 3.93
CA ALA A 22 8.47 -8.33 2.77
C ALA A 22 9.16 -7.75 1.52
N LYS A 23 9.93 -6.66 1.69
CA LYS A 23 10.75 -6.07 0.62
C LYS A 23 11.79 -7.04 0.07
N ARG A 24 12.54 -7.72 0.95
CA ARG A 24 13.50 -8.75 0.53
C ARG A 24 12.83 -9.91 -0.21
N ALA A 25 11.64 -10.33 0.23
CA ALA A 25 10.88 -11.35 -0.47
C ALA A 25 10.46 -10.85 -1.87
N CYS A 26 9.97 -9.62 -1.98
CA CYS A 26 9.62 -9.01 -3.27
C CYS A 26 10.82 -8.98 -4.22
N GLU A 27 11.99 -8.56 -3.77
CA GLU A 27 13.23 -8.57 -4.56
C GLU A 27 13.62 -9.98 -4.99
N TYR A 28 13.59 -10.95 -4.07
CA TYR A 28 13.92 -12.35 -4.35
C TYR A 28 13.02 -12.97 -5.42
N TYR A 29 11.73 -12.61 -5.43
CA TYR A 29 10.74 -13.08 -6.41
C TYR A 29 10.64 -12.20 -7.66
N GLU A 30 11.58 -11.26 -7.87
CA GLU A 30 11.59 -10.34 -9.02
C GLU A 30 10.30 -9.49 -9.13
N LEU A 31 9.74 -9.10 -7.98
CA LEU A 31 8.58 -8.24 -7.82
C LEU A 31 9.01 -6.84 -7.35
N PRO A 32 9.63 -6.00 -8.20
CA PRO A 32 10.14 -4.71 -7.75
C PRO A 32 9.00 -3.82 -7.25
N THR A 33 9.24 -3.22 -6.08
CA THR A 33 8.33 -2.27 -5.44
C THR A 33 8.59 -0.84 -5.91
N PHE A 34 7.59 0.04 -5.85
CA PHE A 34 7.71 1.47 -6.15
C PHE A 34 6.83 2.30 -5.21
N ASP A 35 7.03 3.63 -5.24
CA ASP A 35 6.27 4.61 -4.43
C ASP A 35 6.24 4.24 -2.94
N GLU A 36 7.44 4.06 -2.39
CA GLU A 36 7.64 3.67 -1.00
C GLU A 36 7.55 4.89 -0.07
N HIS A 37 6.82 4.73 1.02
CA HIS A 37 6.71 5.73 2.07
C HIS A 37 7.16 5.14 3.41
N ASP A 38 7.83 5.97 4.22
CA ASP A 38 8.19 5.70 5.61
C ASP A 38 7.88 6.97 6.42
N ASP A 39 6.76 6.97 7.14
CA ASP A 39 6.26 8.15 7.84
C ASP A 39 5.57 7.75 9.15
N SER A 40 4.87 8.71 9.77
CA SER A 40 4.18 8.53 11.03
C SER A 40 2.86 9.27 11.09
N THR A 41 1.90 8.70 11.82
CA THR A 41 0.59 9.29 12.09
C THR A 41 0.25 9.05 13.57
N ASP A 42 -0.27 10.06 14.26
CA ASP A 42 -0.55 10.02 15.71
C ASP A 42 0.66 9.58 16.57
N GLY A 43 1.88 9.90 16.10
CA GLY A 43 3.13 9.55 16.79
C GLY A 43 3.53 8.08 16.68
N ALA A 44 2.93 7.29 15.77
CA ALA A 44 3.36 5.94 15.44
C ALA A 44 3.71 5.78 13.97
N ARG A 45 4.70 4.94 13.69
CA ARG A 45 5.25 4.73 12.36
C ARG A 45 4.40 3.81 11.51
N TRP A 46 4.46 4.03 10.21
CA TRP A 46 3.95 3.13 9.19
C TRP A 46 4.81 3.21 7.93
N ARG A 47 4.76 2.15 7.13
CA ARG A 47 5.45 2.06 5.85
C ARG A 47 4.55 1.42 4.81
N ASP A 48 4.64 1.86 3.57
CA ASP A 48 3.98 1.18 2.45
C ASP A 48 4.81 1.20 1.18
N ALA A 49 4.49 0.29 0.26
CA ALA A 49 5.02 0.28 -1.10
C ALA A 49 4.09 -0.48 -2.04
N PHE A 50 4.15 -0.14 -3.32
CA PHE A 50 3.34 -0.78 -4.36
C PHE A 50 4.12 -1.75 -5.22
N ILE A 51 3.46 -2.78 -5.74
CA ILE A 51 3.95 -3.73 -6.74
C ILE A 51 3.15 -3.54 -8.03
N HIS A 52 3.85 -3.33 -9.14
CA HIS A 52 3.21 -2.96 -10.40
C HIS A 52 2.36 -4.13 -10.96
N PRO A 53 1.13 -3.86 -11.49
CA PRO A 53 0.21 -4.87 -12.03
C PRO A 53 0.83 -5.88 -13.02
N LYS A 54 1.85 -5.43 -13.76
CA LYS A 54 2.62 -6.26 -14.71
C LYS A 54 3.25 -7.50 -14.07
N PHE A 55 3.50 -7.47 -12.76
CA PHE A 55 4.10 -8.57 -12.00
C PHE A 55 3.08 -9.36 -11.16
N THR A 56 1.85 -8.86 -11.04
CA THR A 56 0.81 -9.36 -10.12
C THR A 56 -0.49 -9.72 -10.86
N GLY A 57 -0.38 -10.13 -12.13
CA GLY A 57 -1.53 -10.61 -12.90
C GLY A 57 -2.58 -9.53 -13.23
N GLY A 58 -2.17 -8.27 -13.30
CA GLY A 58 -3.06 -7.14 -13.61
C GLY A 58 -3.68 -6.44 -12.40
N LEU A 59 -3.38 -6.88 -11.17
CA LEU A 59 -3.86 -6.25 -9.94
C LEU A 59 -2.77 -5.36 -9.30
N LEU A 60 -3.01 -4.06 -9.17
CA LEU A 60 -2.13 -3.20 -8.38
C LEU A 60 -2.15 -3.70 -6.93
N THR A 61 -0.99 -4.07 -6.41
CA THR A 61 -0.85 -4.66 -5.08
C THR A 61 -0.03 -3.72 -4.22
N GLN A 62 -0.44 -3.51 -2.98
CA GLN A 62 0.28 -2.72 -1.99
C GLN A 62 0.64 -3.61 -0.81
N ILE A 63 1.82 -3.41 -0.24
CA ILE A 63 2.18 -3.94 1.07
C ILE A 63 2.31 -2.76 2.03
N PHE A 64 1.88 -2.95 3.27
CA PHE A 64 2.08 -1.96 4.31
C PHE A 64 2.39 -2.61 5.65
N TRP A 65 3.04 -1.87 6.52
CA TRP A 65 3.30 -2.23 7.90
C TRP A 65 2.94 -1.04 8.78
N GLU A 66 2.42 -1.31 9.97
CA GLU A 66 2.14 -0.27 10.96
C GLU A 66 2.58 -0.67 12.38
N GLU A 67 3.14 0.29 13.10
CA GLU A 67 3.58 0.10 14.49
C GLU A 67 2.40 -0.12 15.44
N ARG A 68 1.24 0.47 15.13
CA ARG A 68 0.00 0.32 15.89
C ARG A 68 -1.18 0.23 14.92
N PRO A 69 -2.20 -0.61 15.22
CA PRO A 69 -3.35 -0.78 14.35
C PRO A 69 -4.05 0.52 13.93
N GLY A 70 -4.33 0.63 12.64
CA GLY A 70 -5.09 1.69 11.99
C GLY A 70 -4.37 3.03 11.83
N VAL A 71 -3.08 3.16 12.16
CA VAL A 71 -2.35 4.44 11.96
C VAL A 71 -2.09 4.68 10.47
N TRP A 72 -1.86 3.61 9.70
CA TRP A 72 -1.67 3.72 8.25
C TRP A 72 -2.95 4.20 7.55
N GLU A 73 -4.12 3.67 7.92
CA GLU A 73 -5.41 4.07 7.34
C GLU A 73 -5.78 5.53 7.63
N ARG A 74 -5.29 6.08 8.74
CA ARG A 74 -5.49 7.49 9.12
C ARG A 74 -4.48 8.44 8.49
N SER A 75 -3.48 7.92 7.78
CA SER A 75 -2.54 8.75 7.03
C SER A 75 -3.23 9.50 5.89
N ASP A 76 -2.57 10.55 5.41
CA ASP A 76 -2.96 11.27 4.20
C ASP A 76 -2.75 10.45 2.91
N LYS A 77 -2.08 9.28 2.99
CA LYS A 77 -1.84 8.40 1.84
C LYS A 77 -3.02 7.49 1.50
N VAL A 78 -3.82 7.11 2.49
CA VAL A 78 -4.98 6.23 2.28
C VAL A 78 -6.25 7.03 2.04
N ARG A 79 -6.37 8.20 2.67
CA ARG A 79 -7.58 9.02 2.59
C ARG A 79 -7.55 9.90 1.32
N PRO A 80 -8.51 9.77 0.39
CA PRO A 80 -8.69 10.81 -0.61
C PRO A 80 -9.10 12.10 0.12
N GLU A 81 -8.50 13.23 -0.25
CA GLU A 81 -8.94 14.54 0.23
C GLU A 81 -10.47 14.65 0.06
N GLY A 82 -11.21 14.80 1.17
CA GLY A 82 -12.64 15.16 1.13
C GLY A 82 -13.65 14.14 1.66
N TYR A 83 -13.27 12.95 2.14
CA TYR A 83 -14.22 12.08 2.86
C TYR A 83 -14.16 12.32 4.37
N ALA A 84 -14.77 13.42 4.83
CA ALA A 84 -15.12 13.59 6.23
C ALA A 84 -16.42 12.81 6.50
N GLY A 85 -16.33 11.75 7.32
CA GLY A 85 -17.49 11.13 7.92
C GLY A 85 -18.09 11.99 9.02
#